data_AF-A0A3C1ZD27-F1
#
_entry.id   AF-A0A3C1ZD27-F1
#
_cell.length_a   1.000
_cell.length_b   1.000
_cell.length_c   1.000
_cell.angle_alpha   90.00
_cell.angle_beta   90.00
_cell.angle_gamma   90.00
#
_symmetry.space_group_name_H-M   'P 1'
#
loop_
_entity.id
_entity.type
_entity.pdbx_description
1 polymer ?
#
loop_
_entity_poly.entity_id
_entity_poly.type
_entity_poly.pdbx_seq_one_letter_code
_entity_poly.pdbx_strand_id
1 'polypeptide(L)'
;MSYILLTVGIMCLAGALVLVVWPRWVAAVPAFAGLVALHLSYYIAVPASTFIFWGIATALVAGIVTMSPQGEPDGRRASNLYVGVSAMAGCLLGILVGARIMILGVILGAFIGQMAYSRTPAGTWLRADTGTFLRYFAAKCLPVIVAVSIVGIAVEGFIF
;
A
#
# COMPACT_ATOMS: atom_id res chain seq x y z
N MET A 1 -28.23 -7.25 -3.67
CA MET A 1 -27.30 -7.26 -2.52
C MET A 1 -25.84 -7.24 -3.00
N SER A 2 -25.47 -8.04 -4.00
CA SER A 2 -24.14 -8.06 -4.65
C SER A 2 -23.65 -6.71 -5.22
N TYR A 3 -24.49 -5.96 -5.94
CA TYR A 3 -24.08 -4.69 -6.58
C TYR A 3 -23.72 -3.56 -5.59
N ILE A 4 -24.35 -3.56 -4.40
CA ILE A 4 -24.08 -2.55 -3.36
C ILE A 4 -22.70 -2.82 -2.76
N LEU A 5 -22.39 -4.08 -2.44
CA LEU A 5 -21.10 -4.50 -1.88
C LEU A 5 -19.95 -4.28 -2.88
N LEU A 6 -20.20 -4.49 -4.18
CA LEU A 6 -19.22 -4.19 -5.24
C LEU A 6 -18.90 -2.69 -5.29
N THR A 7 -19.92 -1.83 -5.30
CA THR A 7 -19.73 -0.37 -5.33
C THR A 7 -18.97 0.10 -4.08
N VAL A 8 -19.34 -0.41 -2.89
CA VAL A 8 -18.66 -0.10 -1.63
C VAL A 8 -17.21 -0.60 -1.62
N GLY A 9 -16.96 -1.79 -2.17
CA GLY A 9 -15.62 -2.35 -2.32
C GLY A 9 -14.71 -1.48 -3.19
N ILE A 10 -15.20 -1.07 -4.36
CA ILE A 10 -14.45 -0.17 -5.27
C ILE A 10 -14.20 1.18 -4.61
N MET A 11 -15.19 1.76 -3.93
CA MET A 11 -15.01 3.02 -3.18
C MET A 11 -13.96 2.88 -2.07
N CYS A 12 -13.92 1.73 -1.37
CA CYS A 12 -12.90 1.46 -0.35
C CYS A 12 -11.49 1.32 -0.94
N LEU A 13 -11.34 0.63 -2.09
CA LEU A 13 -10.06 0.50 -2.77
C LEU A 13 -9.57 1.85 -3.31
N ALA A 14 -10.45 2.65 -3.91
CA ALA A 14 -10.14 4.00 -4.36
C ALA A 14 -9.74 4.90 -3.17
N GLY A 15 -10.47 4.81 -2.06
CA GLY A 15 -10.15 5.49 -0.81
C GLY A 15 -8.78 5.07 -0.23
N ALA A 16 -8.42 3.79 -0.33
CA ALA A 16 -7.11 3.29 0.08
C ALA A 16 -5.97 3.89 -0.75
N LEU A 17 -6.14 4.00 -2.07
CA LEU A 17 -5.15 4.65 -2.95
C LEU A 17 -4.98 6.14 -2.62
N VAL A 18 -6.07 6.84 -2.34
CA VAL A 18 -6.02 8.24 -1.89
C VAL A 18 -5.30 8.35 -0.53
N LEU A 19 -5.55 7.42 0.39
CA LEU A 19 -4.90 7.36 1.70
C LEU A 19 -3.42 6.97 1.63
N VAL A 20 -2.99 6.24 0.61
CA VAL A 20 -1.57 5.98 0.33
C VAL A 20 -0.84 7.29 0.02
N VAL A 21 -1.47 8.19 -0.74
CA VAL A 21 -0.90 9.48 -1.13
C VAL A 21 -1.05 10.53 -0.02
N TRP A 22 -2.21 10.54 0.64
CA TRP A 22 -2.54 11.42 1.76
C TRP A 22 -2.89 10.60 3.01
N PRO A 23 -1.87 10.08 3.73
CA PRO A 23 -2.10 9.27 4.91
C PRO A 23 -2.56 10.14 6.07
N ARG A 24 -3.88 10.29 6.17
CA ARG A 24 -4.55 10.66 7.42
C ARG A 24 -4.77 9.44 8.32
N TRP A 25 -4.96 8.28 7.72
CA TRP A 25 -5.31 7.00 8.36
C TRP A 25 -4.51 5.85 7.73
N VAL A 26 -4.45 4.69 8.40
CA VAL A 26 -3.74 3.50 7.91
C VAL A 26 -4.39 3.00 6.62
N ALA A 27 -3.77 3.27 5.47
CA ALA A 27 -4.32 2.95 4.15
C ALA A 27 -4.57 1.45 3.91
N ALA A 28 -3.88 0.58 4.65
CA ALA A 28 -4.07 -0.88 4.56
C ALA A 28 -5.45 -1.35 5.09
N VAL A 29 -6.03 -0.63 6.07
CA VAL A 29 -7.33 -0.99 6.67
C VAL A 29 -8.50 -0.88 5.67
N PRO A 30 -8.69 0.27 4.98
CA PRO A 30 -9.74 0.37 3.95
C PRO A 30 -9.45 -0.53 2.74
N ALA A 31 -8.18 -0.80 2.41
CA ALA A 31 -7.85 -1.75 1.36
C ALA A 31 -8.35 -3.16 1.69
N PHE A 32 -8.09 -3.64 2.91
CA PHE A 32 -8.57 -4.95 3.36
C PHE A 32 -10.09 -5.00 3.48
N ALA A 33 -10.73 -3.95 4.01
CA ALA A 33 -12.19 -3.85 4.06
C ALA A 33 -12.81 -3.92 2.66
N GLY A 34 -12.19 -3.28 1.65
CA GLY A 34 -12.59 -3.38 0.26
C GLY A 34 -12.47 -4.79 -0.30
N LEU A 35 -11.37 -5.49 0.01
CA LEU A 35 -11.16 -6.88 -0.40
C LEU A 35 -12.18 -7.84 0.25
N VAL A 36 -12.50 -7.64 1.53
CA VAL A 36 -13.56 -8.39 2.24
C VAL A 36 -14.92 -8.15 1.60
N ALA A 37 -15.27 -6.90 1.29
CA ALA A 37 -16.53 -6.55 0.63
C ALA A 37 -16.64 -7.19 -0.76
N LEU A 38 -15.54 -7.23 -1.51
CA LEU A 38 -15.48 -7.88 -2.83
C LEU A 38 -15.61 -9.41 -2.75
N HIS A 39 -14.99 -10.03 -1.75
CA HIS A 39 -15.12 -11.47 -1.53
C HIS A 39 -16.55 -11.86 -1.12
N LEU A 40 -17.18 -11.09 -0.22
CA LEU A 40 -18.58 -11.27 0.17
C LEU A 40 -19.57 -11.01 -0.98
N SER A 41 -19.15 -10.27 -2.01
CA SER A 41 -19.96 -10.02 -3.22
C SER A 41 -20.00 -11.20 -4.19
N TYR A 42 -19.26 -12.29 -3.93
CA TYR A 42 -19.04 -13.44 -4.84
C TYR A 42 -18.38 -13.07 -6.19
N TYR A 43 -17.90 -11.83 -6.35
CA TYR A 43 -17.27 -11.36 -7.60
C TYR A 43 -15.80 -11.78 -7.70
N ILE A 44 -15.13 -12.05 -6.57
CA ILE A 44 -13.73 -12.47 -6.55
C ILE A 44 -13.56 -13.71 -5.66
N ALA A 45 -13.11 -14.80 -6.27
CA ALA A 45 -12.77 -16.05 -5.57
C ALA A 45 -11.31 -16.01 -5.09
N VAL A 46 -11.05 -15.24 -4.03
CA VAL A 46 -9.71 -15.22 -3.40
C VAL A 46 -9.56 -16.47 -2.52
N PRO A 47 -8.48 -17.27 -2.68
CA PRO A 47 -8.24 -18.41 -1.80
C PRO A 47 -8.04 -17.97 -0.34
N ALA A 48 -8.55 -18.78 0.60
CA ALA A 48 -8.54 -18.46 2.03
C ALA A 48 -7.13 -18.21 2.59
N SER A 49 -6.11 -18.87 2.05
CA SER A 49 -4.70 -18.66 2.43
C SER A 49 -4.23 -17.24 2.13
N THR A 50 -4.57 -16.70 0.95
CA THR A 50 -4.28 -15.32 0.56
C THR A 50 -5.01 -14.34 1.47
N PHE A 51 -6.29 -14.61 1.77
CA PHE A 51 -7.10 -13.75 2.62
C PHE A 51 -6.54 -13.61 4.04
N ILE A 52 -6.18 -14.74 4.67
CA ILE A 52 -5.60 -14.78 6.01
C ILE A 52 -4.23 -14.09 6.02
N PHE A 53 -3.39 -14.35 5.03
CA PHE A 53 -2.07 -13.73 4.90
C PHE A 53 -2.16 -12.19 4.86
N TRP A 54 -3.04 -11.64 4.01
CA TRP A 54 -3.20 -10.18 3.89
C TRP A 54 -3.93 -9.56 5.08
N GLY A 55 -4.80 -10.32 5.75
CA GLY A 55 -5.40 -9.89 7.02
C GLY A 55 -4.36 -9.70 8.12
N ILE A 56 -3.45 -10.68 8.29
CA ILE A 56 -2.34 -10.59 9.24
C ILE A 56 -1.40 -9.44 8.87
N ALA A 57 -1.04 -9.31 7.58
CA ALA A 57 -0.20 -8.21 7.11
C ALA A 57 -0.81 -6.83 7.40
N THR A 58 -2.11 -6.69 7.22
CA THR A 58 -2.86 -5.46 7.52
C THR A 58 -2.85 -5.16 9.01
N ALA A 59 -3.05 -6.16 9.86
CA ALA A 59 -3.01 -6.00 11.32
C ALA A 59 -1.61 -5.58 11.81
N LEU A 60 -0.55 -6.21 11.29
CA LEU A 60 0.84 -5.85 11.62
C LEU A 60 1.16 -4.42 11.22
N VAL A 61 0.82 -4.04 9.98
CA VAL A 61 1.01 -2.68 9.48
C VAL A 61 0.23 -1.67 10.32
N ALA A 62 -1.02 -1.97 10.66
CA ALA A 62 -1.83 -1.10 11.50
C ALA A 62 -1.17 -0.89 12.87
N GLY A 63 -0.66 -1.95 13.49
CA GLY A 63 0.12 -1.86 14.73
C GLY A 63 1.39 -1.02 14.60
N ILE A 64 2.14 -1.18 13.51
CA ILE A 64 3.35 -0.40 13.25
C ILE A 64 3.02 1.09 13.10
N VAL A 65 1.97 1.45 12.35
CA VAL A 65 1.59 2.85 12.12
C VAL A 65 1.02 3.52 13.36
N THR A 66 0.34 2.78 14.23
CA THR A 66 -0.19 3.32 15.49
C THR A 66 0.90 3.47 16.56
N MET A 67 1.89 2.58 16.59
CA MET A 67 2.99 2.60 17.56
C MET A 67 4.19 3.44 17.12
N SER A 68 4.34 3.73 15.82
CA SER A 68 5.45 4.55 15.33
C SER A 68 5.15 6.05 15.54
N PRO A 69 6.01 6.78 16.29
CA PRO A 69 5.88 8.23 16.40
C PRO A 69 6.02 8.86 15.01
N GLN A 70 4.92 9.43 14.52
CA GLN A 70 4.87 10.12 13.23
C GLN A 70 5.60 11.45 13.36
N GLY A 71 6.80 11.54 12.80
CA GLY A 71 7.52 12.81 12.77
C GLY A 71 8.57 12.83 11.70
N GLU A 72 8.17 13.12 10.46
CA GLU A 72 9.06 13.90 9.60
C GLU A 72 9.45 15.16 10.41
N PRO A 73 10.74 15.51 10.56
CA PRO A 73 11.15 16.68 11.34
C PRO A 73 10.47 17.99 10.87
N ASP A 74 9.94 18.00 9.64
CA ASP A 74 9.28 19.13 8.98
C ASP A 74 7.75 18.99 8.82
N GLY A 75 7.12 17.91 9.30
CA GLY A 75 5.68 17.66 9.10
C GLY A 75 5.23 17.52 7.63
N ARG A 76 6.18 17.49 6.69
CA ARG A 76 5.92 17.45 5.25
C ARG A 76 5.50 16.06 4.80
N ARG A 77 4.25 15.94 4.34
CA ARG A 77 3.67 14.71 3.76
C ARG A 77 4.21 14.33 2.37
N ALA A 78 5.25 15.02 1.89
CA ALA A 78 5.78 14.88 0.54
C ALA A 78 6.33 13.47 0.26
N SER A 79 6.95 12.82 1.26
CA SER A 79 7.45 11.45 1.19
C SER A 79 6.40 10.45 0.68
N ASN A 80 5.15 10.57 1.14
CA ASN A 80 4.09 9.62 0.80
C ASN A 80 3.62 9.74 -0.65
N LEU A 81 3.69 10.94 -1.24
CA LEU A 81 3.39 11.15 -2.66
C LEU A 81 4.39 10.41 -3.53
N TYR A 82 5.68 10.53 -3.24
CA TYR A 82 6.72 9.87 -4.02
C TYR A 82 6.64 8.35 -3.89
N VAL A 83 6.55 7.83 -2.66
CA VAL A 83 6.49 6.37 -2.40
C VAL A 83 5.16 5.78 -2.88
N GLY A 84 4.05 6.48 -2.66
CA GLY A 84 2.73 6.03 -3.06
C GLY A 84 2.56 5.93 -4.57
N VAL A 85 2.93 6.99 -5.30
CA VAL A 85 2.82 7.01 -6.76
C VAL A 85 3.76 6.01 -7.40
N SER A 86 4.99 5.87 -6.90
CA SER A 86 5.94 4.90 -7.44
C SER A 86 5.54 3.45 -7.13
N ALA A 87 4.96 3.18 -5.96
CA ALA A 87 4.41 1.87 -5.62
C ALA A 87 3.21 1.52 -6.50
N MET A 88 2.33 2.49 -6.79
CA MET A 88 1.21 2.31 -7.72
C MET A 88 1.70 2.03 -9.15
N ALA A 89 2.70 2.78 -9.62
CA ALA A 89 3.33 2.53 -10.92
C ALA A 89 3.97 1.14 -10.99
N GLY A 90 4.67 0.73 -9.92
CA GLY A 90 5.23 -0.61 -9.79
C GLY A 90 4.17 -1.72 -9.76
N CYS A 91 3.02 -1.47 -9.14
CA CYS A 91 1.87 -2.37 -9.14
C CYS A 91 1.32 -2.57 -10.56
N LEU A 92 1.06 -1.48 -11.28
CA LEU A 92 0.54 -1.51 -12.64
C LEU A 92 1.50 -2.23 -13.61
N LEU A 93 2.79 -1.93 -13.52
CA LEU A 93 3.82 -2.64 -14.29
C LEU A 93 3.89 -4.12 -13.92
N GLY A 94 3.73 -4.45 -12.64
CA GLY A 94 3.73 -5.82 -12.16
C GLY A 94 2.53 -6.64 -12.65
N ILE A 95 1.34 -6.04 -12.70
CA ILE A 95 0.13 -6.67 -13.25
C ILE A 95 0.33 -7.03 -14.74
N LEU A 96 1.02 -6.19 -15.51
CA LEU A 96 1.28 -6.43 -16.93
C LEU A 96 2.19 -7.64 -17.20
N VAL A 97 3.09 -7.98 -16.27
CA VAL A 97 4.02 -9.11 -16.43
C VAL A 97 3.45 -10.39 -15.82
N GLY A 98 2.71 -10.28 -14.72
CA GLY A 98 1.96 -11.38 -14.13
C GLY A 98 1.85 -11.31 -12.60
N ALA A 99 0.80 -11.94 -12.09
CA ALA A 99 0.39 -12.02 -10.67
C ALA A 99 1.54 -12.21 -9.67
N ARG A 100 2.45 -13.13 -9.98
CA ARG A 100 3.58 -13.51 -9.10
C ARG A 100 4.61 -12.40 -8.95
N ILE A 101 4.74 -11.53 -9.95
CA ILE A 101 5.75 -10.47 -10.01
C ILE A 101 5.16 -9.14 -9.50
N MET A 102 3.83 -9.04 -9.41
CA MET A 102 3.15 -7.83 -8.94
C MET A 102 3.70 -7.31 -7.62
N ILE A 103 3.81 -8.18 -6.62
CA ILE A 103 4.31 -7.81 -5.28
C ILE A 103 5.75 -7.29 -5.36
N LEU A 104 6.60 -7.94 -6.17
CA LEU A 104 7.97 -7.47 -6.40
C LEU A 104 8.01 -6.10 -7.08
N GLY A 105 7.11 -5.86 -8.03
CA GLY A 105 6.93 -4.55 -8.67
C GLY A 105 6.53 -3.46 -7.68
N VAL A 106 5.61 -3.75 -6.75
CA VAL A 106 5.21 -2.81 -5.69
C VAL A 106 6.39 -2.50 -4.76
N ILE A 107 7.15 -3.51 -4.34
CA ILE A 107 8.33 -3.34 -3.47
C ILE A 107 9.40 -2.50 -4.16
N LEU A 108 9.76 -2.84 -5.40
CA LEU A 108 10.73 -2.09 -6.21
C LEU A 108 10.25 -0.65 -6.44
N GLY A 109 8.97 -0.47 -6.77
CA GLY A 109 8.35 0.84 -6.92
C GLY A 109 8.46 1.68 -5.66
N ALA A 110 8.10 1.13 -4.50
CA ALA A 110 8.23 1.82 -3.21
C ALA A 110 9.68 2.19 -2.89
N PHE A 111 10.64 1.30 -3.18
CA PHE A 111 12.06 1.54 -2.98
C PHE A 111 12.61 2.67 -3.86
N ILE A 112 12.26 2.66 -5.15
CA ILE A 112 12.63 3.73 -6.08
C ILE A 112 12.00 5.06 -5.65
N GLY A 113 10.74 5.05 -5.19
CA GLY A 113 10.07 6.24 -4.65
C GLY A 113 10.77 6.83 -3.44
N GLN A 114 11.21 5.98 -2.51
CA GLN A 114 11.97 6.44 -1.35
C GLN A 114 13.36 6.96 -1.73
N MET A 115 14.04 6.33 -2.70
CA MET A 115 15.29 6.84 -3.24
C MET A 115 15.12 8.19 -3.96
N ALA A 116 14.00 8.39 -4.66
CA ALA A 116 13.68 9.67 -5.26
C ALA A 116 13.45 10.74 -4.17
N TYR A 117 12.76 10.38 -3.09
CA TYR A 117 12.52 11.28 -1.96
C TYR A 117 13.80 11.67 -1.22
N SER A 118 14.73 10.74 -0.99
CA SER A 118 16.01 11.03 -0.33
C SER A 118 16.92 11.97 -1.14
N ARG A 119 16.61 12.18 -2.42
CA ARG A 119 17.26 13.17 -3.28
C ARG A 119 16.63 14.57 -3.20
N THR A 120 15.47 14.73 -2.58
CA THR A 120 14.81 16.04 -2.41
C THR A 120 15.38 16.82 -1.22
N PRO A 121 15.31 18.17 -1.21
CA PRO A 121 15.79 19.00 -0.09
C PRO A 121 15.09 18.71 1.24
N ALA A 122 13.89 18.15 1.20
CA ALA A 122 13.12 17.74 2.38
C ALA A 122 13.50 16.33 2.90
N GLY A 123 14.25 15.54 2.13
CA GLY A 123 14.67 14.17 2.44
C GLY A 123 16.18 14.03 2.73
N THR A 124 16.92 15.14 2.82
CA THR A 124 18.37 15.13 3.13
C THR A 124 18.68 14.54 4.50
N TRP A 125 17.76 14.64 5.46
CA TRP A 125 17.88 14.00 6.78
C TRP A 125 17.88 12.45 6.71
N LEU A 126 17.24 11.85 5.68
CA LEU A 126 17.28 10.41 5.44
C LEU A 126 18.66 9.91 4.99
N ARG A 127 19.50 10.78 4.42
CA ARG A 127 20.84 10.42 3.93
C ARG A 127 21.90 10.43 5.02
N ALA A 128 21.59 10.95 6.20
CA ALA A 128 22.56 11.08 7.29
C ALA A 128 23.02 9.73 7.82
N ASP A 129 22.15 8.70 7.80
CA ASP A 129 22.48 7.36 8.28
C ASP A 129 21.65 6.30 7.54
N THR A 130 22.32 5.27 7.00
CA THR A 130 21.69 4.12 6.36
C THR A 130 20.72 3.38 7.29
N GLY A 131 21.00 3.35 8.60
CA GLY A 131 20.11 2.76 9.60
C GLY A 131 18.77 3.51 9.71
N THR A 132 18.81 4.83 9.61
CA THR A 132 17.63 5.70 9.62
C THR A 132 16.84 5.56 8.33
N PHE A 133 17.51 5.44 7.17
CA PHE A 133 16.85 5.18 5.88
C PHE A 133 16.08 3.86 5.89
N LEU A 134 16.67 2.78 6.43
CA LEU A 134 16.05 1.46 6.43
C LEU A 134 14.91 1.35 7.45
N ARG A 135 15.06 1.95 8.65
CA ARG A 135 13.99 2.06 9.64
C ARG A 135 12.82 2.88 9.12
N TYR A 136 13.10 4.00 8.45
CA TYR A 136 12.08 4.82 7.83
C TYR A 136 11.40 4.09 6.66
N PHE A 137 12.16 3.35 5.84
CA PHE A 137 11.60 2.48 4.79
C PHE A 137 10.65 1.44 5.37
N ALA A 138 11.07 0.72 6.41
CA ALA A 138 10.23 -0.29 7.04
C ALA A 138 8.98 0.31 7.70
N ALA A 139 9.08 1.48 8.34
CA ALA A 139 7.93 2.09 9.00
C ALA A 139 6.93 2.72 8.02
N LYS A 140 7.40 3.32 6.92
CA LYS A 140 6.57 4.09 5.97
C LYS A 140 6.21 3.35 4.69
N CYS A 141 7.15 2.62 4.09
CA CYS A 141 6.89 1.93 2.84
C CYS A 141 6.08 0.64 3.05
N LEU A 142 6.25 -0.04 4.18
CA LEU A 142 5.51 -1.27 4.50
C LEU A 142 3.97 -1.09 4.44
N PRO A 143 3.36 -0.06 5.06
CA PRO A 143 1.92 0.19 4.93
C PRO A 143 1.47 0.43 3.49
N VAL A 144 2.27 1.17 2.72
CA VAL A 144 1.98 1.50 1.33
C VAL A 144 2.05 0.23 0.48
N ILE A 145 3.11 -0.57 0.64
CA ILE A 145 3.30 -1.83 -0.09
C ILE A 145 2.10 -2.77 0.18
N VAL A 146 1.69 -2.93 1.44
CA VAL A 146 0.56 -3.78 1.79
C VAL A 146 -0.74 -3.26 1.20
N ALA A 147 -1.05 -1.97 1.33
CA ALA A 147 -2.26 -1.38 0.78
C ALA A 147 -2.33 -1.52 -0.74
N VAL A 148 -1.25 -1.19 -1.45
CA VAL A 148 -1.18 -1.25 -2.91
C VAL A 148 -1.20 -2.69 -3.42
N SER A 149 -0.60 -3.64 -2.69
CA SER A 149 -0.64 -5.06 -3.05
C SER A 149 -2.05 -5.63 -2.88
N ILE A 150 -2.78 -5.26 -1.83
CA ILE A 150 -4.18 -5.66 -1.62
C ILE A 150 -5.07 -5.13 -2.76
N VAL A 151 -4.87 -3.86 -3.16
CA VAL A 151 -5.56 -3.27 -4.31
C VAL A 151 -5.21 -4.04 -5.59
N GLY A 152 -3.93 -4.35 -5.79
CA GLY A 152 -3.47 -5.11 -6.95
C GLY A 152 -4.11 -6.50 -7.06
N ILE A 153 -4.20 -7.24 -5.95
CA ILE A 153 -4.86 -8.55 -5.90
C ILE A 153 -6.36 -8.44 -6.20
N ALA A 154 -7.01 -7.40 -5.67
CA ALA A 154 -8.42 -7.17 -5.96
C ALA A 154 -8.64 -6.87 -7.45
N VAL A 155 -7.75 -6.08 -8.08
CA VAL A 155 -7.80 -5.80 -9.52
C VAL A 155 -7.49 -7.05 -10.34
N GLU A 156 -6.48 -7.82 -9.96
CA GLU A 156 -6.13 -9.07 -10.64
C GLU A 156 -7.32 -10.04 -10.64
N GLY A 157 -7.96 -10.24 -9.48
CA GLY A 157 -9.12 -11.12 -9.36
C GLY A 157 -10.39 -10.63 -10.07
N PHE A 158 -10.39 -9.43 -10.64
CA PHE A 158 -11.42 -8.97 -11.59
C PHE A 158 -11.05 -9.24 -13.05
N ILE A 159 -9.75 -9.28 -13.36
CA ILE A 159 -9.23 -9.42 -14.73
C ILE A 159 -9.08 -10.89 -15.11
N PHE A 160 -8.71 -11.75 -14.16
CA PHE A 160 -8.45 -13.19 -14.35
C PHE A 160 -9.41 -14.03 -13.51
#